data_AF-A0A937YYW8-F1
#
_entry.id   AF-A0A937YYW8-F1
#
_cell.length_a   1.000
_cell.length_b   1.000
_cell.length_c   1.000
_cell.angle_alpha   90.00
_cell.angle_beta   90.00
_cell.angle_gamma   90.00
#
_symmetry.space_group_name_H-M   'P 1'
#
loop_
_entity.id
_entity.type
_entity.pdbx_description
1 polymer ?
#
loop_
_entity_poly.entity_id
_entity_poly.type
_entity_poly.pdbx_seq_one_letter_code
_entity_poly.pdbx_strand_id
1 'polypeptide(L)'
;MFLALAIASLPLRTEAAVEPQPLPEGVPDTGINVLLDSSHQFSFFGHWGCQDALRNAGHRVTGSQASLHRALVAGTPVRVREQGSHAWGTLRPFVQLPAPDLDVVYTYQHAEYQPYLDEERAALRRFVEGGGGLVAEASAPSSPLARLLGEYGARLVADAAEVSPRGEATVEGLGGFDFPRKCRVAEFSPEWRVLLGDGATRGCLASRDLGDGIIVCLTEPQLLHRKTDDGDRPNGELLSWMVTQAAGGGKTRDDERRVPWEYGGLGGALYPDNETVVAGVRVLYSDNQLPGHLELVRTKVPEVLDRLQKMLPTPPNPGEAYYINLAAGDGGGWAENAVTPKMAGTISMDHNGILSVLAHELAHTMYGPEATDGTPGCGLPGWFSEAHAGWFQRKIGRDMGFGQGWPYHSPGLAKADPLLNAVDLANVKDGQMGLAWEKAWLIWSILDARYGADWYPKWLGHVHRKYNDPQRSLSMDEYLASVSESVGEDVAPLFERFGTTVTTRTELPPIGAK
;
A
#
# COMPACT_ATOMS: atom_id res chain seq x y z
N MET A 1 2.12 -23.71 -40.62
CA MET A 1 0.79 -23.14 -40.85
C MET A 1 0.51 -22.22 -39.67
N PHE A 2 0.80 -20.92 -39.82
CA PHE A 2 0.71 -19.92 -38.76
C PHE A 2 -0.75 -19.52 -38.56
N LEU A 3 -1.33 -19.79 -37.40
CA LEU A 3 -2.62 -19.24 -37.01
C LEU A 3 -2.36 -17.91 -36.29
N ALA A 4 -2.55 -16.81 -37.02
CA ALA A 4 -2.59 -15.48 -36.44
C ALA A 4 -3.86 -15.37 -35.58
N LEU A 5 -3.72 -15.29 -34.26
CA LEU A 5 -4.81 -14.87 -33.40
C LEU A 5 -5.03 -13.36 -33.64
N ALA A 6 -6.14 -13.04 -34.28
CA ALA A 6 -6.66 -11.69 -34.32
C ALA A 6 -6.97 -11.24 -32.89
N ILE A 7 -6.26 -10.23 -32.40
CA ILE A 7 -6.63 -9.51 -31.18
C ILE A 7 -7.88 -8.71 -31.55
N ALA A 8 -9.06 -9.27 -31.24
CA ALA A 8 -10.31 -8.54 -31.32
C ALA A 8 -10.26 -7.40 -30.28
N SER A 9 -10.34 -6.16 -30.75
CA SER A 9 -10.63 -5.00 -29.92
C SER A 9 -11.97 -5.22 -29.23
N LEU A 10 -11.96 -5.50 -27.93
CA LEU A 10 -13.18 -5.61 -27.12
C LEU A 10 -13.89 -4.24 -27.13
N PRO A 11 -15.23 -4.20 -27.27
CA PRO A 11 -15.97 -2.95 -27.24
C PRO A 11 -15.82 -2.28 -25.87
N LEU A 12 -15.60 -0.96 -25.86
CA LEU A 12 -15.65 -0.13 -24.65
C LEU A 12 -17.00 -0.34 -23.96
N ARG A 13 -16.99 -0.95 -22.77
CA ARG A 13 -18.17 -1.09 -21.91
C ARG A 13 -18.52 0.29 -21.33
N THR A 14 -19.81 0.64 -21.35
CA THR A 14 -20.38 1.93 -20.89
C THR A 14 -20.51 2.01 -19.35
N GLU A 15 -20.87 3.19 -18.83
CA GLU A 15 -21.04 3.54 -17.39
C GLU A 15 -21.81 2.53 -16.53
N ALA A 16 -22.68 1.69 -17.13
CA ALA A 16 -23.38 0.60 -16.46
C ALA A 16 -22.47 -0.53 -15.92
N ALA A 17 -21.15 -0.43 -16.14
CA ALA A 17 -20.15 -1.41 -15.70
C ALA A 17 -19.56 -1.15 -14.31
N VAL A 18 -19.91 -0.02 -13.66
CA VAL A 18 -19.41 0.34 -12.33
C VAL A 18 -20.53 0.22 -11.29
N GLU A 19 -20.35 -0.60 -10.26
CA GLU A 19 -21.28 -0.66 -9.13
C GLU A 19 -21.28 0.65 -8.33
N PRO A 20 -22.41 1.07 -7.75
CA PRO A 20 -22.45 2.23 -6.86
C PRO A 20 -21.47 2.05 -5.70
N GLN A 21 -20.74 3.10 -5.36
CA GLN A 21 -19.89 3.09 -4.16
C GLN A 21 -20.79 2.98 -2.91
N PRO A 22 -20.51 2.04 -1.99
CA PRO A 22 -21.27 1.94 -0.76
C PRO A 22 -20.89 3.11 0.16
N LEU A 23 -21.83 4.03 0.35
CA LEU A 23 -21.75 5.07 1.37
C LEU A 23 -22.42 4.56 2.67
N PRO A 24 -22.00 5.02 3.86
CA PRO A 24 -22.60 4.57 5.11
C PRO A 24 -24.09 4.89 5.20
N GLU A 25 -24.84 4.02 5.87
CA GLU A 25 -26.27 4.23 6.08
C GLU A 25 -26.54 5.54 6.82
N GLY A 26 -27.47 6.34 6.31
CA GLY A 26 -27.84 7.63 6.89
C GLY A 26 -26.90 8.79 6.59
N VAL A 27 -25.79 8.56 5.88
CA VAL A 27 -24.91 9.62 5.37
C VAL A 27 -25.39 10.05 3.98
N PRO A 28 -25.77 11.33 3.78
CA PRO A 28 -26.18 11.82 2.46
C PRO A 28 -25.03 11.75 1.46
N ASP A 29 -25.30 11.25 0.26
CA ASP A 29 -24.38 11.37 -0.88
C ASP A 29 -24.26 12.84 -1.26
N THR A 30 -23.03 13.36 -1.26
CA THR A 30 -22.75 14.76 -1.62
C THR A 30 -22.80 14.99 -3.13
N GLY A 31 -22.72 13.92 -3.94
CA GLY A 31 -22.60 13.99 -5.39
C GLY A 31 -21.25 14.51 -5.88
N ILE A 32 -20.26 14.70 -4.99
CA ILE A 32 -18.92 15.20 -5.34
C ILE A 32 -18.03 14.01 -5.66
N ASN A 33 -17.55 13.94 -6.92
CA ASN A 33 -16.57 12.94 -7.35
C ASN A 33 -15.15 13.42 -7.05
N VAL A 34 -14.43 12.65 -6.24
CA VAL A 34 -13.08 12.96 -5.77
C VAL A 34 -12.10 11.94 -6.33
N LEU A 35 -11.07 12.42 -7.02
CA LEU A 35 -9.87 11.65 -7.33
C LEU A 35 -8.86 11.83 -6.20
N LEU A 36 -8.53 10.75 -5.51
CA LEU A 36 -7.41 10.75 -4.58
C LEU A 36 -6.16 10.24 -5.29
N ASP A 37 -5.30 11.17 -5.68
CA ASP A 37 -4.07 10.93 -6.42
C ASP A 37 -2.97 10.40 -5.51
N SER A 38 -2.51 9.20 -5.81
CA SER A 38 -1.38 8.52 -5.16
C SER A 38 -0.30 8.10 -6.16
N SER A 39 -0.31 8.70 -7.35
CA SER A 39 0.70 8.43 -8.38
C SER A 39 2.03 9.13 -8.07
N HIS A 40 2.03 10.24 -7.35
CA HIS A 40 3.26 10.96 -6.96
C HIS A 40 3.82 10.56 -5.59
N GLN A 41 2.96 9.98 -4.75
CA GLN A 41 3.27 9.40 -3.44
C GLN A 41 2.13 8.46 -3.04
N PHE A 42 2.46 7.27 -2.56
CA PHE A 42 1.53 6.35 -1.93
C PHE A 42 1.83 6.27 -0.43
N SER A 43 0.81 6.40 0.40
CA SER A 43 0.88 6.10 1.84
C SER A 43 -0.43 5.46 2.28
N PHE A 44 -0.39 4.57 3.27
CA PHE A 44 -1.62 3.95 3.77
C PHE A 44 -2.60 4.97 4.36
N PHE A 45 -2.08 5.99 5.05
CA PHE A 45 -2.89 7.06 5.61
C PHE A 45 -3.59 7.86 4.51
N GLY A 46 -2.83 8.39 3.54
CA GLY A 46 -3.38 9.18 2.44
C GLY A 46 -4.26 8.35 1.53
N HIS A 47 -3.80 7.16 1.12
CA HIS A 47 -4.54 6.33 0.19
C HIS A 47 -5.80 5.71 0.82
N TRP A 48 -5.70 4.92 1.89
CA TRP A 48 -6.89 4.27 2.45
C TRP A 48 -7.59 5.09 3.53
N GLY A 49 -6.83 5.65 4.47
CA GLY A 49 -7.39 6.42 5.57
C GLY A 49 -8.23 7.61 5.09
N CYS A 50 -7.66 8.49 4.25
CA CYS A 50 -8.38 9.64 3.74
C CYS A 50 -9.54 9.25 2.80
N GLN A 51 -9.40 8.20 1.99
CA GLN A 51 -10.51 7.69 1.17
C GLN A 51 -11.70 7.27 2.04
N ASP A 52 -11.46 6.45 3.07
CA ASP A 52 -12.53 5.98 3.95
C ASP A 52 -13.17 7.14 4.73
N ALA A 53 -12.37 8.10 5.20
CA ALA A 53 -12.88 9.28 5.88
C ALA A 53 -13.77 10.17 4.98
N LEU A 54 -13.39 10.34 3.71
CA LEU A 54 -14.17 11.10 2.74
C LEU A 54 -15.45 10.36 2.32
N ARG A 55 -15.39 9.04 2.13
CA ARG A 55 -16.58 8.20 1.89
C ARG A 55 -17.54 8.25 3.06
N ASN A 56 -17.01 8.23 4.29
CA ASN A 56 -17.81 8.36 5.51
C ASN A 56 -18.45 9.75 5.67
N ALA A 57 -17.98 10.74 4.92
CA ALA A 57 -18.60 12.07 4.82
C ALA A 57 -19.54 12.20 3.62
N GLY A 58 -19.78 11.13 2.86
CA GLY A 58 -20.73 11.09 1.74
C GLY A 58 -20.13 11.42 0.37
N HIS A 59 -18.82 11.64 0.26
CA HIS A 59 -18.17 11.90 -1.02
C HIS A 59 -17.92 10.61 -1.81
N ARG A 60 -17.96 10.71 -3.13
CA ARG A 60 -17.68 9.59 -4.04
C ARG A 60 -16.20 9.57 -4.40
N VAL A 61 -15.42 8.66 -3.82
CA VAL A 61 -13.96 8.72 -3.89
C VAL A 61 -13.35 7.57 -4.69
N THR A 62 -12.52 7.91 -5.68
CA THR A 62 -11.71 6.96 -6.43
C THR A 62 -10.22 7.19 -6.16
N GLY A 63 -9.55 6.17 -5.62
CA GLY A 63 -8.10 6.19 -5.43
C GLY A 63 -7.38 5.89 -6.73
N SER A 64 -6.34 6.66 -7.05
CA SER A 64 -5.59 6.51 -8.30
C SER A 64 -4.10 6.37 -8.09
N GLN A 65 -3.53 5.37 -8.74
CA GLN A 65 -2.09 5.20 -8.97
C GLN A 65 -1.75 5.35 -10.46
N ALA A 66 -2.75 5.62 -11.30
CA ALA A 66 -2.59 6.02 -12.69
C ALA A 66 -1.98 7.42 -12.78
N SER A 67 -1.26 7.69 -13.88
CA SER A 67 -0.73 9.02 -14.12
C SER A 67 -1.84 10.06 -14.15
N LEU A 68 -1.61 11.18 -13.46
CA LEU A 68 -2.66 12.14 -13.14
C LEU A 68 -3.37 12.65 -14.40
N HIS A 69 -2.62 12.97 -15.46
CA HIS A 69 -3.20 13.46 -16.71
C HIS A 69 -4.15 12.48 -17.40
N ARG A 70 -4.03 11.17 -17.16
CA ARG A 70 -4.94 10.15 -17.72
C ARG A 70 -6.22 10.04 -16.91
N ALA A 71 -6.12 10.15 -15.59
CA ALA A 71 -7.28 10.15 -14.70
C ALA A 71 -8.12 11.44 -14.81
N LEU A 72 -7.49 12.60 -15.08
CA LEU A 72 -8.19 13.89 -15.13
C LEU A 72 -8.95 14.18 -16.43
N VAL A 73 -8.56 13.54 -17.53
CA VAL A 73 -9.20 13.78 -18.82
C VAL A 73 -10.33 12.77 -19.01
N ALA A 74 -11.56 13.21 -18.72
CA ALA A 74 -12.75 12.38 -18.84
C ALA A 74 -12.81 11.63 -20.19
N GLY A 75 -13.20 10.35 -20.13
CA GLY A 75 -13.24 9.47 -21.30
C GLY A 75 -11.89 8.84 -21.69
N THR A 76 -10.77 9.27 -21.12
CA THR A 76 -9.47 8.61 -21.34
C THR A 76 -9.52 7.19 -20.79
N PRO A 77 -9.05 6.17 -21.52
CA PRO A 77 -8.99 4.81 -21.00
C PRO A 77 -8.09 4.72 -19.76
N VAL A 78 -8.65 4.24 -18.65
CA VAL A 78 -7.95 3.97 -17.40
C VAL A 78 -8.03 2.49 -17.04
N ARG A 79 -6.93 1.96 -16.51
CA ARG A 79 -6.86 0.57 -16.04
C ARG A 79 -7.55 0.45 -14.68
N VAL A 80 -8.52 -0.45 -14.60
CA VAL A 80 -9.22 -0.79 -13.35
C VAL A 80 -9.34 -2.31 -13.21
N ARG A 81 -9.62 -2.79 -12.00
CA ARG A 81 -10.18 -4.14 -11.84
C ARG A 81 -11.62 -4.15 -12.34
N GLU A 82 -12.12 -5.28 -12.85
CA GLU A 82 -13.54 -5.38 -13.21
C GLU A 82 -14.45 -4.90 -12.06
N GLN A 83 -15.34 -3.95 -12.34
CA GLN A 83 -16.15 -3.21 -11.36
C GLN A 83 -17.59 -3.75 -11.22
N GLY A 84 -17.89 -4.90 -11.84
CA GLY A 84 -19.24 -5.49 -11.86
C GLY A 84 -19.60 -6.30 -10.61
N SER A 85 -18.62 -6.61 -9.76
CA SER A 85 -18.80 -7.16 -8.42
C SER A 85 -17.56 -6.86 -7.59
N HIS A 86 -17.76 -6.55 -6.31
CA HIS A 86 -16.66 -6.35 -5.35
C HIS A 86 -16.53 -7.50 -4.33
N ALA A 87 -17.23 -8.62 -4.53
CA ALA A 87 -17.18 -9.76 -3.62
C ALA A 87 -15.78 -10.37 -3.51
N TRP A 88 -15.40 -10.82 -2.31
CA TRP A 88 -14.11 -11.47 -2.06
C TRP A 88 -14.05 -12.86 -2.70
N GLY A 89 -12.85 -13.30 -3.09
CA GLY A 89 -12.60 -14.59 -3.72
C GLY A 89 -13.08 -14.68 -5.17
N THR A 90 -13.28 -13.54 -5.83
CA THR A 90 -13.76 -13.48 -7.22
C THR A 90 -12.62 -13.16 -8.21
N LEU A 91 -12.79 -13.65 -9.45
CA LEU A 91 -11.93 -13.30 -10.57
C LEU A 91 -12.32 -11.89 -11.06
N ARG A 92 -11.44 -10.92 -10.80
CA ARG A 92 -11.55 -9.52 -11.22
C ARG A 92 -10.32 -9.14 -12.05
N PRO A 93 -10.30 -9.47 -13.35
CA PRO A 93 -9.19 -9.14 -14.22
C PRO A 93 -9.08 -7.63 -14.41
N PHE A 94 -7.91 -7.17 -14.87
CA PHE A 94 -7.76 -5.78 -15.31
C PHE A 94 -8.53 -5.55 -16.60
N VAL A 95 -9.32 -4.49 -16.62
CA VAL A 95 -10.07 -3.99 -17.76
C VAL A 95 -9.77 -2.51 -17.97
N GLN A 96 -10.25 -1.96 -19.08
CA GLN A 96 -10.17 -0.54 -19.38
C GLN A 96 -11.57 0.05 -19.27
N LEU A 97 -11.72 1.13 -18.50
CA LEU A 97 -12.92 1.95 -18.45
C LEU A 97 -12.57 3.39 -18.86
N PRO A 98 -13.53 4.17 -19.38
CA PRO A 98 -13.33 5.61 -19.51
C PRO A 98 -13.14 6.24 -18.12
N ALA A 99 -12.17 7.16 -18.00
CA ALA A 99 -11.99 7.97 -16.81
C ALA A 99 -13.30 8.73 -16.50
N PRO A 100 -13.78 8.71 -15.24
CA PRO A 100 -15.02 9.40 -14.88
C PRO A 100 -14.81 10.91 -14.91
N ASP A 101 -15.91 11.64 -14.98
CA ASP A 101 -15.88 13.06 -14.64
C ASP A 101 -15.60 13.23 -13.15
N LEU A 102 -14.65 14.09 -12.82
CA LEU A 102 -14.24 14.42 -11.48
C LEU A 102 -14.61 15.87 -11.15
N ASP A 103 -14.93 16.14 -9.90
CA ASP A 103 -15.18 17.49 -9.41
C ASP A 103 -13.98 18.00 -8.60
N VAL A 104 -13.27 17.12 -7.89
CA VAL A 104 -12.09 17.47 -7.08
C VAL A 104 -10.95 16.49 -7.27
N VAL A 105 -9.73 17.01 -7.32
CA VAL A 105 -8.48 16.24 -7.20
C VAL A 105 -7.87 16.51 -5.84
N TYR A 106 -7.64 15.46 -5.07
CA TYR A 106 -6.87 15.50 -3.85
C TYR A 106 -5.49 14.89 -4.14
N THR A 107 -4.43 15.68 -4.05
CA THR A 107 -3.05 15.21 -4.24
C THR A 107 -2.20 15.55 -3.01
N TYR A 108 -1.28 14.66 -2.66
CA TYR A 108 -0.43 14.81 -1.47
C TYR A 108 1.01 14.42 -1.76
N GLN A 109 1.95 15.19 -1.20
CA GLN A 109 3.37 14.86 -1.26
C GLN A 109 4.17 15.51 -0.13
N HIS A 110 4.94 14.71 0.61
CA HIS A 110 5.65 15.14 1.82
C HIS A 110 7.17 14.90 1.75
N ALA A 111 7.67 14.44 0.61
CA ALA A 111 9.09 14.24 0.36
C ALA A 111 9.40 14.39 -1.14
N GLU A 112 10.67 14.26 -1.51
CA GLU A 112 11.09 14.19 -2.91
C GLU A 112 10.83 12.79 -3.49
N TYR A 113 9.61 12.57 -3.98
CA TYR A 113 9.21 11.34 -4.64
C TYR A 113 9.03 11.57 -6.15
N GLN A 114 7.99 10.99 -6.76
CA GLN A 114 7.81 11.08 -8.20
C GLN A 114 7.44 12.52 -8.65
N PRO A 115 7.96 12.97 -9.80
CA PRO A 115 7.71 14.30 -10.32
C PRO A 115 6.31 14.43 -10.94
N TYR A 116 5.80 15.67 -11.01
CA TYR A 116 4.66 16.00 -11.86
C TYR A 116 5.15 16.31 -13.27
N LEU A 117 4.74 15.49 -14.25
CA LEU A 117 5.11 15.67 -15.66
C LEU A 117 4.47 16.92 -16.26
N ASP A 118 5.03 17.42 -17.36
CA ASP A 118 4.52 18.63 -18.02
C ASP A 118 3.06 18.46 -18.46
N GLU A 119 2.70 17.27 -18.95
CA GLU A 119 1.34 16.91 -19.33
C GLU A 119 0.39 16.84 -18.13
N GLU A 120 0.88 16.40 -16.96
CA GLU A 120 0.12 16.37 -15.70
C GLU A 120 -0.12 17.79 -15.19
N ARG A 121 0.90 18.65 -15.20
CA ARG A 121 0.76 20.05 -14.82
C ARG A 121 -0.22 20.77 -15.74
N ALA A 122 -0.16 20.51 -17.05
CA ALA A 122 -1.09 21.08 -18.03
C ALA A 122 -2.52 20.54 -17.88
N ALA A 123 -2.70 19.25 -17.64
CA ALA A 123 -4.02 18.64 -17.41
C ALA A 123 -4.66 19.19 -16.13
N LEU A 124 -3.90 19.25 -15.03
CA LEU A 124 -4.38 19.78 -13.76
C LEU A 124 -4.74 21.27 -13.87
N ARG A 125 -3.90 22.08 -14.53
CA ARG A 125 -4.22 23.49 -14.77
C ARG A 125 -5.54 23.66 -15.52
N ARG A 126 -5.74 22.93 -16.62
CA ARG A 126 -6.98 22.97 -17.41
C ARG A 126 -8.19 22.51 -16.61
N PHE A 127 -8.02 21.46 -15.79
CA PHE A 127 -9.07 20.95 -14.92
C PHE A 127 -9.53 22.01 -13.93
N VAL A 128 -8.59 22.66 -13.22
CA VAL A 128 -8.91 23.70 -12.23
C VAL A 128 -9.46 24.95 -12.92
N GLU A 129 -8.80 25.47 -13.96
CA GLU A 129 -9.27 26.65 -14.68
C GLU A 129 -10.67 26.46 -15.30
N GLY A 130 -11.03 25.22 -15.65
CA GLY A 130 -12.34 24.83 -16.17
C GLY A 130 -13.43 24.55 -15.12
N GLY A 131 -13.15 24.78 -13.84
CA GLY A 131 -14.14 24.67 -12.77
C GLY A 131 -13.97 23.48 -11.82
N GLY A 132 -12.91 22.68 -11.99
CA GLY A 132 -12.55 21.62 -11.06
C GLY A 132 -11.83 22.15 -9.81
N GLY A 133 -11.91 21.39 -8.72
CA GLY A 133 -11.25 21.71 -7.44
C GLY A 133 -9.91 21.00 -7.26
N LEU A 134 -8.93 21.66 -6.64
CA LEU A 134 -7.67 21.04 -6.23
C LEU A 134 -7.50 21.15 -4.71
N VAL A 135 -7.38 20.03 -4.02
CA VAL A 135 -6.84 19.96 -2.67
C VAL A 135 -5.39 19.49 -2.76
N ALA A 136 -4.46 20.28 -2.25
CA ALA A 136 -3.03 19.99 -2.28
C ALA A 136 -2.46 19.96 -0.86
N GLU A 137 -2.02 18.79 -0.43
CA GLU A 137 -1.41 18.54 0.87
C GLU A 137 0.11 18.41 0.73
N ALA A 138 0.86 19.44 1.10
CA ALA A 138 2.29 19.51 0.83
C ALA A 138 3.07 20.07 2.02
N SER A 139 4.04 19.32 2.52
CA SER A 139 4.73 19.68 3.77
C SER A 139 6.25 19.82 3.65
N ALA A 140 6.82 19.44 2.50
CA ALA A 140 8.25 19.51 2.24
C ALA A 140 8.54 20.56 1.14
N PRO A 141 9.30 21.64 1.44
CA PRO A 141 9.60 22.70 0.46
C PRO A 141 10.30 22.22 -0.82
N SER A 142 11.00 21.09 -0.74
CA SER A 142 11.77 20.52 -1.85
C SER A 142 10.94 19.58 -2.73
N SER A 143 9.74 19.16 -2.30
CA SER A 143 8.93 18.18 -3.02
C SER A 143 8.47 18.69 -4.40
N PRO A 144 8.27 17.78 -5.37
CA PRO A 144 7.63 18.12 -6.64
C PRO A 144 6.30 18.86 -6.50
N LEU A 145 5.43 18.49 -5.55
CA LEU A 145 4.16 19.17 -5.29
C LEU A 145 4.38 20.61 -4.81
N ALA A 146 5.41 20.86 -3.99
CA ALA A 146 5.75 22.24 -3.57
C ALA A 146 6.16 23.11 -4.78
N ARG A 147 6.87 22.55 -5.75
CA ARG A 147 7.25 23.25 -7.00
C ARG A 147 6.02 23.56 -7.86
N LEU A 148 5.10 22.59 -7.99
CA LEU A 148 3.82 22.77 -8.67
C LEU A 148 2.98 23.88 -8.01
N LEU A 149 2.88 23.88 -6.69
CA LEU A 149 2.19 24.94 -5.93
C LEU A 149 2.83 26.33 -6.13
N GLY A 150 4.14 26.37 -6.36
CA GLY A 150 4.85 27.59 -6.74
C GLY A 150 4.33 28.22 -8.04
N GLU A 151 3.89 27.43 -9.01
CA GLU A 151 3.26 27.93 -10.24
C GLU A 151 1.91 28.64 -9.98
N TYR A 152 1.29 28.35 -8.83
CA TYR A 152 0.08 28.99 -8.36
C TYR A 152 0.35 30.04 -7.26
N GLY A 153 1.60 30.45 -7.06
CA GLY A 153 1.95 31.51 -6.10
C GLY A 153 1.99 31.07 -4.63
N ALA A 154 2.06 29.77 -4.35
CA ALA A 154 2.28 29.25 -2.99
C ALA A 154 3.70 28.70 -2.86
N ARG A 155 4.49 29.26 -1.93
CA ARG A 155 5.88 28.87 -1.66
C ARG A 155 6.01 28.30 -0.27
N LEU A 156 6.15 26.99 -0.17
CA LEU A 156 6.42 26.30 1.09
C LEU A 156 7.78 26.75 1.66
N VAL A 157 7.84 26.91 2.98
CA VAL A 157 9.06 27.25 3.70
C VAL A 157 9.38 26.18 4.74
N ALA A 158 10.63 26.08 5.16
CA ALA A 158 11.06 25.13 6.20
C ALA A 158 10.60 25.54 7.62
N ASP A 159 10.10 26.77 7.76
CA ASP A 159 9.69 27.34 9.03
C ASP A 159 8.37 26.74 9.54
N ALA A 160 8.22 26.74 10.86
CA ALA A 160 6.95 26.51 11.54
C ALA A 160 6.57 27.71 12.40
N ALA A 161 5.29 28.07 12.40
CA ALA A 161 4.75 29.23 13.10
C ALA A 161 3.54 28.87 13.96
N GLU A 162 3.28 29.66 14.99
CA GLU A 162 1.99 29.62 15.69
C GLU A 162 0.94 30.26 14.77
N VAL A 163 -0.15 29.56 14.52
CA VAL A 163 -1.18 29.97 13.56
C VAL A 163 -2.52 30.17 14.24
N SER A 164 -3.35 31.04 13.67
CA SER A 164 -4.71 31.29 14.17
C SER A 164 -5.68 31.44 12.99
N PRO A 165 -6.97 31.10 13.17
CA PRO A 165 -7.98 31.34 12.14
C PRO A 165 -7.98 32.80 11.69
N ARG A 166 -8.14 33.04 10.38
CA ARG A 166 -8.06 34.37 9.77
C ARG A 166 -9.41 34.78 9.18
N GLY A 167 -9.80 36.02 9.45
CA GLY A 167 -11.06 36.59 8.97
C GLY A 167 -12.29 35.91 9.57
N GLU A 168 -13.44 36.02 8.88
CA GLU A 168 -14.70 35.38 9.29
C GLU A 168 -14.83 33.93 8.78
N ALA A 169 -13.76 33.34 8.24
CA ALA A 169 -13.79 31.98 7.72
C ALA A 169 -14.03 30.98 8.87
N THR A 170 -15.12 30.23 8.78
CA THR A 170 -15.31 29.05 9.63
C THR A 170 -14.74 27.84 8.89
N VAL A 171 -13.67 27.27 9.43
CA VAL A 171 -13.06 26.03 8.94
C VAL A 171 -13.53 24.90 9.84
N GLU A 172 -14.33 23.99 9.29
CA GLU A 172 -14.82 22.83 10.03
C GLU A 172 -13.70 21.83 10.28
N GLY A 173 -13.83 21.04 11.35
CA GLY A 173 -12.80 20.10 11.76
C GLY A 173 -11.58 20.73 12.44
N LEU A 174 -11.63 22.03 12.78
CA LEU A 174 -10.66 22.70 13.64
C LEU A 174 -11.14 22.96 15.08
N GLY A 175 -12.37 22.58 15.45
CA GLY A 175 -12.89 22.75 16.81
C GLY A 175 -12.49 21.61 17.75
N GLY A 176 -11.94 21.92 18.94
CA GLY A 176 -11.76 20.94 20.02
C GLY A 176 -10.45 20.11 20.01
N PHE A 177 -9.40 20.58 19.34
CA PHE A 177 -8.14 19.84 19.17
C PHE A 177 -6.98 20.30 20.07
N ASP A 178 -6.12 19.34 20.41
CA ASP A 178 -4.75 19.56 20.88
C ASP A 178 -3.85 19.78 19.65
N PHE A 179 -3.91 20.99 19.08
CA PHE A 179 -3.18 21.33 17.85
C PHE A 179 -1.65 21.27 18.04
N PRO A 180 -0.88 21.02 16.97
CA PRO A 180 0.55 21.31 16.98
C PRO A 180 0.74 22.77 17.38
N ARG A 181 1.52 23.03 18.45
CA ARG A 181 1.79 24.41 18.91
C ARG A 181 2.37 25.28 17.79
N LYS A 182 3.09 24.67 16.84
CA LYS A 182 3.57 25.31 15.63
C LYS A 182 3.21 24.43 14.43
N CYS A 183 2.69 25.05 13.39
CA CYS A 183 2.37 24.42 12.12
C CYS A 183 3.43 24.81 11.08
N ARG A 184 3.79 23.88 10.19
CA ARG A 184 4.51 24.21 8.95
C ARG A 184 3.70 25.21 8.13
N VAL A 185 4.35 26.21 7.55
CA VAL A 185 3.68 27.29 6.80
C VAL A 185 4.22 27.43 5.38
N ALA A 186 3.44 28.11 4.54
CA ALA A 186 3.87 28.62 3.24
C ALA A 186 3.67 30.15 3.19
N GLU A 187 4.43 30.78 2.30
CA GLU A 187 4.18 32.14 1.84
C GLU A 187 3.30 32.09 0.59
N PHE A 188 2.27 32.92 0.57
CA PHE A 188 1.29 32.96 -0.50
C PHE A 188 1.29 34.33 -1.18
N SER A 189 1.10 34.33 -2.49
CA SER A 189 0.88 35.55 -3.26
C SER A 189 -0.47 36.20 -2.88
N PRO A 190 -0.68 37.50 -3.15
CA PRO A 190 -1.88 38.23 -2.72
C PRO A 190 -3.22 37.68 -3.22
N GLU A 191 -3.21 36.85 -4.26
CA GLU A 191 -4.40 36.18 -4.81
C GLU A 191 -4.92 35.05 -3.92
N TRP A 192 -4.12 34.60 -2.94
CA TRP A 192 -4.55 33.61 -1.97
C TRP A 192 -5.23 34.27 -0.77
N ARG A 193 -6.26 33.59 -0.28
CA ARG A 193 -6.87 33.84 1.01
C ARG A 193 -6.31 32.87 2.03
N VAL A 194 -5.48 33.37 2.95
CA VAL A 194 -5.04 32.58 4.12
C VAL A 194 -6.21 32.42 5.09
N LEU A 195 -6.49 31.17 5.49
CA LEU A 195 -7.60 30.79 6.38
C LEU A 195 -7.10 30.41 7.78
N LEU A 196 -5.91 29.82 7.87
CA LEU A 196 -5.19 29.53 9.11
C LEU A 196 -3.74 29.98 8.95
N GLY A 197 -3.29 30.97 9.72
CA GLY A 197 -1.94 31.51 9.55
C GLY A 197 -1.49 32.52 10.61
N ASP A 198 -0.26 32.99 10.45
CA ASP A 198 0.38 34.04 11.27
C ASP A 198 0.36 35.42 10.58
N GLY A 199 -0.05 35.48 9.31
CA GLY A 199 -0.15 36.70 8.53
C GLY A 199 -1.23 36.64 7.44
N ALA A 200 -1.37 37.72 6.68
CA ALA A 200 -2.31 37.78 5.54
C ALA A 200 -1.83 36.96 4.34
N THR A 201 -0.51 36.80 4.19
CA THR A 201 0.16 36.11 3.08
C THR A 201 1.01 34.95 3.57
N ARG A 202 0.82 34.50 4.81
CA ARG A 202 1.59 33.41 5.40
C ARG A 202 0.71 32.59 6.34
N GLY A 203 0.71 31.28 6.14
CA GLY A 203 -0.12 30.37 6.91
C GLY A 203 0.03 28.91 6.51
N CYS A 204 -0.77 28.05 7.12
CA CYS A 204 -0.74 26.61 6.87
C CYS A 204 -1.99 26.06 6.15
N LEU A 205 -3.06 26.86 6.07
CA LEU A 205 -4.24 26.56 5.25
C LEU A 205 -4.64 27.83 4.50
N ALA A 206 -4.73 27.73 3.18
CA ALA A 206 -5.14 28.83 2.31
C ALA A 206 -5.97 28.31 1.14
N SER A 207 -6.79 29.19 0.57
CA SER A 207 -7.51 28.93 -0.68
C SER A 207 -7.26 30.00 -1.72
N ARG A 208 -7.43 29.66 -2.99
CA ARG A 208 -7.29 30.58 -4.12
C ARG A 208 -8.25 30.18 -5.23
N ASP A 209 -8.89 31.18 -5.83
CA ASP A 209 -9.62 31.01 -7.09
C ASP A 209 -8.64 30.99 -8.27
N LEU A 210 -8.87 30.06 -9.21
CA LEU A 210 -8.10 29.97 -10.45
C LEU A 210 -9.04 29.59 -11.61
N GLY A 211 -9.27 30.55 -12.51
CA GLY A 211 -10.32 30.39 -13.52
C GLY A 211 -11.68 30.24 -12.85
N ASP A 212 -12.41 29.19 -13.21
CA ASP A 212 -13.70 28.85 -12.61
C ASP A 212 -13.60 27.91 -11.39
N GLY A 213 -12.38 27.46 -11.03
CA GLY A 213 -12.13 26.48 -9.98
C GLY A 213 -11.43 27.05 -8.74
N ILE A 214 -11.24 26.19 -7.73
CA ILE A 214 -10.68 26.56 -6.43
C ILE A 214 -9.54 25.61 -6.05
N ILE A 215 -8.43 26.20 -5.59
CA ILE A 215 -7.32 25.49 -4.98
C ILE A 215 -7.38 25.67 -3.47
N VAL A 216 -7.27 24.58 -2.71
CA VAL A 216 -7.09 24.54 -1.26
C VAL A 216 -5.74 23.93 -0.96
N CYS A 217 -4.88 24.65 -0.25
CA CYS A 217 -3.54 24.22 0.11
C CYS A 217 -3.43 24.03 1.62
N LEU A 218 -2.98 22.84 2.03
CA LEU A 218 -2.66 22.51 3.42
C LEU A 218 -1.19 22.15 3.53
N THR A 219 -0.47 22.80 4.44
CA THR A 219 0.97 22.55 4.65
C THR A 219 1.34 21.80 5.91
N GLU A 220 0.39 21.68 6.84
CA GLU A 220 0.56 20.92 8.08
C GLU A 220 -0.29 19.64 8.04
N PRO A 221 0.28 18.50 7.58
CA PRO A 221 -0.45 17.25 7.43
C PRO A 221 -0.94 16.71 8.78
N GLN A 222 -0.28 17.06 9.90
CA GLN A 222 -0.72 16.66 11.24
C GLN A 222 -2.12 17.18 11.60
N LEU A 223 -2.63 18.21 10.93
CA LEU A 223 -4.02 18.65 11.10
C LEU A 223 -5.05 17.61 10.62
N LEU A 224 -4.63 16.68 9.76
CA LEU A 224 -5.45 15.57 9.28
C LEU A 224 -5.42 14.37 10.21
N HIS A 225 -4.62 14.38 11.27
CA HIS A 225 -4.51 13.29 12.23
C HIS A 225 -5.31 13.62 13.50
N ARG A 226 -6.27 12.78 13.86
CA ARG A 226 -7.02 12.83 15.12
C ARG A 226 -6.58 11.67 16.00
N LYS A 227 -5.95 11.98 17.12
CA LYS A 227 -5.69 10.98 18.16
C LYS A 227 -6.98 10.67 18.92
N THR A 228 -7.30 9.38 18.99
CA THR A 228 -8.36 8.81 19.80
C THR A 228 -7.83 7.71 20.70
N ASP A 229 -8.67 7.22 21.62
CA ASP A 229 -8.34 6.08 22.48
C ASP A 229 -8.01 4.82 21.65
N ASP A 230 -8.63 4.67 20.47
CA ASP A 230 -8.41 3.57 19.52
C ASP A 230 -7.20 3.79 18.58
N GLY A 231 -6.43 4.87 18.80
CA GLY A 231 -5.28 5.23 17.97
C GLY A 231 -5.51 6.46 17.10
N ASP A 232 -4.67 6.61 16.08
CA ASP A 232 -4.70 7.77 15.17
C ASP A 232 -5.64 7.51 14.00
N ARG A 233 -6.53 8.46 13.72
CA ARG A 233 -7.53 8.37 12.64
C ARG A 233 -7.57 9.66 11.82
N PRO A 234 -8.02 9.63 10.56
CA PRO A 234 -8.16 10.85 9.78
C PRO A 234 -9.15 11.86 10.38
N ASN A 235 -8.86 13.15 10.22
CA ASN A 235 -9.74 14.27 10.53
C ASN A 235 -10.80 14.42 9.43
N GLY A 236 -11.83 13.56 9.48
CA GLY A 236 -12.86 13.50 8.45
C GLY A 236 -13.60 14.83 8.20
N GLU A 237 -13.85 15.62 9.25
CA GLU A 237 -14.50 16.94 9.11
C GLU A 237 -13.62 17.92 8.31
N LEU A 238 -12.31 18.00 8.64
CA LEU A 238 -11.40 18.89 7.91
C LEU A 238 -11.21 18.41 6.46
N LEU A 239 -11.05 17.10 6.25
CA LEU A 239 -10.95 16.50 4.91
C LEU A 239 -12.19 16.82 4.07
N SER A 240 -13.38 16.57 4.61
CA SER A 240 -14.65 16.84 3.95
C SER A 240 -14.82 18.32 3.63
N TRP A 241 -14.49 19.20 4.58
CA TRP A 241 -14.53 20.63 4.39
C TRP A 241 -13.59 21.07 3.26
N MET A 242 -12.34 20.61 3.24
CA MET A 242 -11.38 20.99 2.18
C MET A 242 -11.86 20.56 0.79
N VAL A 243 -12.39 19.34 0.66
CA VAL A 243 -12.96 18.84 -0.60
C VAL A 243 -14.18 19.66 -1.01
N THR A 244 -15.09 19.93 -0.07
CA THR A 244 -16.30 20.71 -0.36
C THR A 244 -15.98 22.15 -0.76
N GLN A 245 -14.99 22.77 -0.11
CA GLN A 245 -14.49 24.09 -0.48
C GLN A 245 -13.86 24.07 -1.88
N ALA A 246 -13.00 23.10 -2.18
CA ALA A 246 -12.39 22.96 -3.51
C ALA A 246 -13.43 22.73 -4.61
N ALA A 247 -14.53 22.03 -4.31
CA ALA A 247 -15.66 21.83 -5.23
C ALA A 247 -16.51 23.09 -5.48
N GLY A 248 -16.14 24.25 -4.92
CA GLY A 248 -16.92 25.49 -5.05
C GLY A 248 -18.10 25.59 -4.08
N GLY A 249 -18.12 24.80 -3.01
CA GLY A 249 -19.09 24.90 -1.91
C GLY A 249 -20.55 24.59 -2.25
N GLY A 250 -20.89 24.14 -3.47
CA GLY A 250 -22.30 24.11 -3.87
C GLY A 250 -22.70 23.36 -5.15
N LYS A 251 -21.89 22.47 -5.71
CA LYS A 251 -22.39 21.56 -6.76
C LYS A 251 -22.61 20.17 -6.17
N THR A 252 -23.60 20.04 -5.28
CA THR A 252 -24.21 18.72 -5.06
C THR A 252 -24.87 18.34 -6.37
N ARG A 253 -24.44 17.23 -6.97
CA ARG A 253 -24.96 16.75 -8.24
C ARG A 253 -25.80 15.52 -7.95
N ASP A 254 -27.08 15.61 -8.29
CA ASP A 254 -28.04 14.51 -8.12
C ASP A 254 -27.86 13.42 -9.21
N ASP A 255 -26.78 13.49 -10.00
CA ASP A 255 -26.54 12.55 -11.09
C ASP A 255 -25.92 11.22 -10.59
N GLU A 256 -26.20 10.15 -11.32
CA GLU A 256 -25.69 8.81 -11.03
C GLU A 256 -24.21 8.63 -11.44
N ARG A 257 -23.43 9.68 -11.71
CA ARG A 257 -22.04 9.49 -12.18
C ARG A 257 -21.23 8.73 -11.14
N ARG A 258 -20.92 7.47 -11.48
CA ARG A 258 -20.20 6.53 -10.63
C ARG A 258 -18.71 6.66 -10.90
N VAL A 259 -17.94 6.56 -9.84
CA VAL A 259 -16.49 6.43 -9.94
C VAL A 259 -16.10 4.99 -9.61
N PRO A 260 -15.10 4.40 -10.30
CA PRO A 260 -14.53 3.13 -9.89
C PRO A 260 -14.08 3.19 -8.43
N TRP A 261 -14.27 2.11 -7.68
CA TRP A 261 -13.90 2.08 -6.27
C TRP A 261 -13.39 0.70 -5.87
N GLU A 262 -12.71 0.64 -4.73
CA GLU A 262 -12.26 -0.61 -4.13
C GLU A 262 -12.41 -0.54 -2.61
N TYR A 263 -12.57 -1.70 -1.98
CA TYR A 263 -12.47 -1.84 -0.53
C TYR A 263 -11.07 -1.45 -0.04
N GLY A 264 -11.00 -0.97 1.20
CA GLY A 264 -9.72 -0.75 1.89
C GLY A 264 -8.87 -2.03 1.89
N GLY A 265 -7.56 -1.87 1.65
CA GLY A 265 -6.61 -2.98 1.53
C GLY A 265 -6.32 -3.44 0.10
N LEU A 266 -7.07 -2.98 -0.91
CA LEU A 266 -6.69 -3.11 -2.32
C LEU A 266 -5.97 -1.84 -2.81
N GLY A 267 -5.21 -1.90 -3.91
CA GLY A 267 -4.38 -0.81 -4.45
C GLY A 267 -5.15 0.35 -5.07
N GLY A 268 -6.36 0.65 -4.60
CA GLY A 268 -7.21 1.68 -5.20
C GLY A 268 -7.86 1.22 -6.49
N ALA A 269 -8.65 2.11 -7.10
CA ALA A 269 -9.52 1.74 -8.20
C ALA A 269 -8.87 1.98 -9.57
N LEU A 270 -8.08 3.05 -9.72
CA LEU A 270 -7.33 3.33 -10.94
C LEU A 270 -5.87 2.89 -10.77
N TYR A 271 -5.44 1.94 -11.59
CA TYR A 271 -4.11 1.35 -11.53
C TYR A 271 -3.18 2.01 -12.54
N PRO A 272 -1.84 1.91 -12.36
CA PRO A 272 -0.91 2.52 -13.29
C PRO A 272 -1.12 2.03 -14.72
N ASP A 273 -0.85 2.90 -15.68
CA ASP A 273 -1.26 2.70 -17.07
C ASP A 273 -0.30 1.81 -17.86
N ASN A 274 0.97 1.84 -17.50
CA ASN A 274 2.00 1.08 -18.19
C ASN A 274 2.17 -0.30 -17.58
N GLU A 275 2.75 -1.20 -18.36
CA GLU A 275 3.10 -2.55 -17.93
C GLU A 275 4.42 -2.96 -18.57
N THR A 276 5.23 -3.71 -17.84
CA THR A 276 6.33 -4.49 -18.39
C THR A 276 6.30 -5.89 -17.82
N VAL A 277 6.66 -6.89 -18.61
CA VAL A 277 6.74 -8.29 -18.16
C VAL A 277 8.20 -8.63 -17.89
N VAL A 278 8.50 -9.07 -16.66
CA VAL A 278 9.86 -9.43 -16.24
C VAL A 278 9.82 -10.77 -15.52
N ALA A 279 10.47 -11.79 -16.09
CA ALA A 279 10.56 -13.14 -15.53
C ALA A 279 9.19 -13.73 -15.10
N GLY A 280 8.15 -13.50 -15.91
CA GLY A 280 6.78 -14.00 -15.66
C GLY A 280 5.91 -13.12 -14.77
N VAL A 281 6.48 -12.09 -14.12
CA VAL A 281 5.75 -11.09 -13.32
C VAL A 281 5.38 -9.89 -14.18
N ARG A 282 4.16 -9.38 -14.03
CA ARG A 282 3.68 -8.16 -14.70
C ARG A 282 3.88 -6.97 -13.77
N VAL A 283 4.73 -6.04 -14.16
CA VAL A 283 5.05 -4.86 -13.34
C VAL A 283 4.32 -3.65 -13.90
N LEU A 284 3.43 -3.07 -13.10
CA LEU A 284 2.66 -1.87 -13.42
C LEU A 284 3.39 -0.62 -12.90
N TYR A 285 3.36 0.44 -13.68
CA TYR A 285 3.98 1.72 -13.32
C TYR A 285 3.31 2.90 -14.05
N SER A 286 3.37 4.07 -13.42
CA SER A 286 2.86 5.34 -13.94
C SER A 286 3.88 5.96 -14.91
N ASP A 287 3.43 6.88 -15.77
CA ASP A 287 4.30 7.60 -16.73
C ASP A 287 5.42 8.41 -16.03
N ASN A 288 5.19 8.84 -14.80
CA ASN A 288 6.14 9.61 -13.98
C ASN A 288 7.12 8.73 -13.18
N GLN A 289 7.11 7.40 -13.38
CA GLN A 289 8.07 6.51 -12.74
C GLN A 289 9.51 6.81 -13.19
N LEU A 290 10.46 6.72 -12.26
CA LEU A 290 11.85 7.07 -12.54
C LEU A 290 12.52 6.03 -13.49
N PRO A 291 13.25 6.47 -14.52
CA PRO A 291 13.95 5.55 -15.43
C PRO A 291 14.89 4.57 -14.73
N GLY A 292 15.56 5.01 -13.65
CA GLY A 292 16.43 4.17 -12.84
C GLY A 292 15.69 3.02 -12.14
N HIS A 293 14.44 3.24 -11.70
CA HIS A 293 13.61 2.20 -11.09
C HIS A 293 13.11 1.18 -12.13
N LEU A 294 12.76 1.64 -13.33
CA LEU A 294 12.38 0.74 -14.41
C LEU A 294 13.55 -0.14 -14.86
N GLU A 295 14.75 0.42 -14.92
CA GLU A 295 15.96 -0.34 -15.22
C GLU A 295 16.32 -1.32 -14.10
N LEU A 296 16.20 -0.90 -12.84
CA LEU A 296 16.36 -1.76 -11.68
C LEU A 296 15.42 -2.97 -11.77
N VAL A 297 14.15 -2.73 -12.07
CA VAL A 297 13.14 -3.79 -12.21
C VAL A 297 13.52 -4.77 -13.33
N ARG A 298 13.86 -4.26 -14.51
CA ARG A 298 14.24 -5.12 -15.66
C ARG A 298 15.46 -5.99 -15.38
N THR A 299 16.42 -5.46 -14.62
CA THR A 299 17.72 -6.13 -14.42
C THR A 299 17.80 -6.96 -13.14
N LYS A 300 17.16 -6.52 -12.05
CA LYS A 300 17.30 -7.13 -10.71
C LYS A 300 16.13 -7.99 -10.27
N VAL A 301 14.91 -7.75 -10.76
CA VAL A 301 13.77 -8.65 -10.47
C VAL A 301 14.04 -10.09 -10.91
N PRO A 302 14.62 -10.37 -12.10
CA PRO A 302 14.96 -11.73 -12.49
C PRO A 302 15.93 -12.40 -11.52
N GLU A 303 16.90 -11.65 -10.99
CA GLU A 303 17.85 -12.20 -10.02
C GLU A 303 17.20 -12.47 -8.65
N VAL A 304 16.26 -11.63 -8.21
CA VAL A 304 15.46 -11.87 -6.99
C VAL A 304 14.65 -13.15 -7.15
N LEU A 305 13.94 -13.28 -8.28
CA LEU A 305 13.12 -14.45 -8.58
C LEU A 305 13.94 -15.73 -8.67
N ASP A 306 15.08 -15.73 -9.37
CA ASP A 306 15.98 -16.89 -9.46
C ASP A 306 16.47 -17.33 -8.07
N ARG A 307 16.86 -16.38 -7.21
CA ARG A 307 17.29 -16.69 -5.84
C ARG A 307 16.13 -17.22 -4.99
N LEU A 308 14.94 -16.61 -5.08
CA LEU A 308 13.76 -17.08 -4.36
C LEU A 308 13.35 -18.49 -4.81
N GLN A 309 13.30 -18.75 -6.11
CA GLN A 309 12.89 -20.05 -6.66
C GLN A 309 13.84 -21.19 -6.26
N LYS A 310 15.12 -20.90 -6.03
CA LYS A 310 16.06 -21.88 -5.46
C LYS A 310 15.69 -22.30 -4.03
N MET A 311 15.03 -21.43 -3.28
CA MET A 311 14.61 -21.69 -1.89
C MET A 311 13.13 -22.10 -1.77
N LEU A 312 12.28 -21.61 -2.67
CA LEU A 312 10.83 -21.81 -2.75
C LEU A 312 10.47 -22.18 -4.20
N PRO A 313 10.50 -23.47 -4.57
CA PRO A 313 10.50 -23.90 -5.98
C PRO A 313 9.17 -23.67 -6.72
N THR A 314 8.08 -23.33 -6.04
CA THR A 314 6.82 -22.95 -6.69
C THR A 314 7.01 -21.61 -7.44
N PRO A 315 6.60 -21.50 -8.72
CA PRO A 315 6.64 -20.22 -9.41
C PRO A 315 5.66 -19.21 -8.78
N PRO A 316 5.88 -17.89 -8.92
CA PRO A 316 4.93 -16.90 -8.41
C PRO A 316 3.55 -17.06 -9.07
N ASN A 317 2.50 -17.18 -8.25
CA ASN A 317 1.10 -17.34 -8.66
C ASN A 317 0.88 -18.33 -9.84
N PRO A 318 1.16 -19.64 -9.67
CA PRO A 318 1.09 -20.63 -10.74
C PRO A 318 -0.27 -20.64 -11.46
N GLY A 319 -0.24 -20.69 -12.79
CA GLY A 319 -1.47 -20.73 -13.61
C GLY A 319 -2.10 -19.36 -13.90
N GLU A 320 -1.65 -18.29 -13.24
CA GLU A 320 -2.16 -16.93 -13.42
C GLU A 320 -1.02 -15.91 -13.54
N ALA A 321 -1.33 -14.68 -13.95
CA ALA A 321 -0.37 -13.59 -13.89
C ALA A 321 -0.25 -13.09 -12.44
N TYR A 322 0.98 -12.86 -11.96
CA TYR A 322 1.22 -12.11 -10.74
C TYR A 322 1.60 -10.67 -11.08
N TYR A 323 0.91 -9.71 -10.47
CA TYR A 323 1.14 -8.30 -10.71
C TYR A 323 1.92 -7.64 -9.57
N ILE A 324 2.84 -6.75 -9.92
CA ILE A 324 3.51 -5.87 -8.98
C ILE A 324 3.27 -4.43 -9.39
N ASN A 325 2.75 -3.61 -8.49
CA ASN A 325 2.60 -2.18 -8.69
C ASN A 325 3.80 -1.41 -8.09
N LEU A 326 4.48 -0.59 -8.90
CA LEU A 326 5.57 0.25 -8.44
C LEU A 326 5.08 1.63 -7.98
N ALA A 327 4.77 1.76 -6.70
CA ALA A 327 4.35 3.02 -6.10
C ALA A 327 5.52 3.75 -5.41
N ALA A 328 5.44 5.08 -5.42
CA ALA A 328 6.42 5.94 -4.78
C ALA A 328 6.15 6.08 -3.27
N GLY A 329 7.19 6.07 -2.43
CA GLY A 329 7.07 6.32 -0.99
C GLY A 329 8.37 6.02 -0.23
N ASP A 330 8.29 5.95 1.09
CA ASP A 330 9.43 5.74 2.00
C ASP A 330 9.54 4.33 2.59
N GLY A 331 8.59 3.44 2.33
CA GLY A 331 8.73 2.03 2.71
C GLY A 331 7.41 1.28 2.82
N GLY A 332 7.49 -0.04 2.68
CA GLY A 332 6.39 -0.96 2.85
C GLY A 332 5.84 -1.49 1.52
N GLY A 333 4.82 -2.33 1.64
CA GLY A 333 4.09 -2.91 0.53
C GLY A 333 2.72 -3.36 0.97
N TRP A 334 1.88 -3.68 0.01
CA TRP A 334 0.56 -4.26 0.26
C TRP A 334 0.30 -5.40 -0.68
N ALA A 335 -0.61 -6.30 -0.29
CA ALA A 335 -1.02 -7.44 -1.10
C ALA A 335 -2.52 -7.40 -1.38
N GLU A 336 -2.88 -7.57 -2.64
CA GLU A 336 -4.24 -7.75 -3.13
C GLU A 336 -4.53 -9.23 -3.31
N ASN A 337 -4.75 -9.91 -2.18
CA ASN A 337 -5.01 -11.35 -2.17
C ASN A 337 -6.51 -11.69 -2.14
N ALA A 338 -7.39 -10.70 -2.00
CA ALA A 338 -8.84 -10.90 -1.93
C ALA A 338 -9.49 -11.22 -3.29
N VAL A 339 -8.77 -11.03 -4.41
CA VAL A 339 -9.27 -11.21 -5.77
C VAL A 339 -8.19 -11.81 -6.67
N THR A 340 -8.57 -12.45 -7.77
CA THR A 340 -7.62 -12.89 -8.81
C THR A 340 -7.75 -12.07 -10.09
N PRO A 341 -6.68 -11.88 -10.89
CA PRO A 341 -5.30 -12.27 -10.60
C PRO A 341 -4.71 -11.49 -9.42
N LYS A 342 -3.86 -12.14 -8.61
CA LYS A 342 -3.26 -11.51 -7.42
C LYS A 342 -2.30 -10.39 -7.82
N MET A 343 -2.19 -9.40 -6.94
CA MET A 343 -1.23 -8.30 -7.06
C MET A 343 -0.57 -8.02 -5.71
N ALA A 344 0.61 -7.44 -5.74
CA ALA A 344 1.11 -6.66 -4.62
C ALA A 344 1.66 -5.31 -5.09
N GLY A 345 1.95 -4.40 -4.18
CA GLY A 345 2.54 -3.11 -4.49
C GLY A 345 3.76 -2.79 -3.63
N THR A 346 4.75 -2.13 -4.23
CA THR A 346 5.91 -1.59 -3.53
C THR A 346 5.69 -0.13 -3.22
N ILE A 347 5.94 0.30 -1.98
CA ILE A 347 5.90 1.70 -1.58
C ILE A 347 7.34 2.12 -1.28
N SER A 348 8.13 2.45 -2.31
CA SER A 348 9.53 2.82 -2.08
C SER A 348 10.14 3.57 -3.25
N MET A 349 10.97 4.56 -2.93
CA MET A 349 11.88 5.21 -3.88
C MET A 349 13.34 4.76 -3.69
N ASP A 350 13.63 3.91 -2.72
CA ASP A 350 14.96 3.34 -2.53
C ASP A 350 15.09 2.04 -3.34
N HIS A 351 16.19 1.88 -4.07
CA HIS A 351 16.40 0.69 -4.90
C HIS A 351 16.39 -0.61 -4.07
N ASN A 352 17.03 -0.60 -2.89
CA ASN A 352 17.07 -1.78 -2.03
C ASN A 352 15.69 -2.00 -1.40
N GLY A 353 14.97 -0.93 -1.04
CA GLY A 353 13.59 -0.96 -0.60
C GLY A 353 12.65 -1.62 -1.61
N ILE A 354 12.71 -1.24 -2.89
CA ILE A 354 11.90 -1.84 -3.97
C ILE A 354 12.19 -3.34 -4.07
N LEU A 355 13.46 -3.75 -4.14
CA LEU A 355 13.84 -5.16 -4.26
C LEU A 355 13.47 -5.97 -3.01
N SER A 356 13.59 -5.35 -1.84
CA SER A 356 13.23 -5.93 -0.56
C SER A 356 11.73 -6.22 -0.49
N VAL A 357 10.88 -5.23 -0.78
CA VAL A 357 9.42 -5.40 -0.75
C VAL A 357 8.99 -6.41 -1.80
N LEU A 358 9.52 -6.33 -3.02
CA LEU A 358 9.28 -7.32 -4.06
C LEU A 358 9.57 -8.75 -3.57
N ALA A 359 10.70 -8.96 -2.90
CA ALA A 359 11.06 -10.28 -2.39
C ALA A 359 10.09 -10.79 -1.31
N HIS A 360 9.60 -9.89 -0.44
CA HIS A 360 8.58 -10.20 0.56
C HIS A 360 7.27 -10.65 -0.11
N GLU A 361 6.75 -9.83 -1.03
CA GLU A 361 5.45 -10.08 -1.66
C GLU A 361 5.45 -11.33 -2.55
N LEU A 362 6.54 -11.57 -3.27
CA LEU A 362 6.69 -12.81 -4.04
C LEU A 362 6.68 -14.04 -3.14
N ALA A 363 7.38 -14.00 -2.00
CA ALA A 363 7.45 -15.12 -1.08
C ALA A 363 6.08 -15.51 -0.52
N HIS A 364 5.15 -14.57 -0.30
CA HIS A 364 3.76 -14.88 0.08
C HIS A 364 3.04 -15.81 -0.92
N THR A 365 3.50 -15.88 -2.18
CA THR A 365 2.88 -16.70 -3.23
C THR A 365 3.68 -17.95 -3.60
N MET A 366 4.83 -18.16 -2.96
CA MET A 366 5.78 -19.23 -3.29
C MET A 366 5.91 -20.20 -2.12
N TYR A 367 5.88 -21.50 -2.39
CA TYR A 367 5.86 -22.55 -1.37
C TYR A 367 6.88 -23.66 -1.68
N GLY A 368 6.69 -24.81 -1.04
CA GLY A 368 7.51 -26.01 -1.26
C GLY A 368 7.18 -26.76 -2.56
N PRO A 369 8.00 -27.76 -2.92
CA PRO A 369 7.97 -28.43 -4.23
C PRO A 369 6.65 -29.13 -4.59
N GLU A 370 5.82 -29.44 -3.61
CA GLU A 370 4.54 -30.14 -3.80
C GLU A 370 3.38 -29.19 -4.13
N ALA A 371 3.51 -27.90 -3.82
CA ALA A 371 2.49 -26.87 -4.08
C ALA A 371 2.55 -26.41 -5.56
N THR A 372 2.28 -27.34 -6.47
CA THR A 372 2.43 -27.14 -7.93
C THR A 372 1.42 -26.16 -8.52
N ASP A 373 0.27 -25.97 -7.88
CA ASP A 373 -0.79 -25.03 -8.21
C ASP A 373 -0.70 -23.72 -7.39
N GLY A 374 0.31 -23.59 -6.52
CA GLY A 374 0.48 -22.43 -5.64
C GLY A 374 -0.46 -22.41 -4.44
N THR A 375 -1.15 -23.51 -4.15
CA THR A 375 -2.02 -23.62 -2.98
C THR A 375 -1.20 -24.10 -1.77
N PRO A 376 -1.29 -23.44 -0.60
CA PRO A 376 -0.66 -23.96 0.61
C PRO A 376 -1.27 -25.31 0.99
N GLY A 377 -0.44 -26.21 1.54
CA GLY A 377 -0.90 -27.55 1.94
C GLY A 377 -1.91 -27.55 3.09
N CYS A 378 -1.91 -26.50 3.91
CA CYS A 378 -2.86 -26.19 4.96
C CYS A 378 -2.59 -24.78 5.50
N GLY A 379 -3.50 -24.25 6.30
CA GLY A 379 -3.28 -23.07 7.14
C GLY A 379 -2.20 -23.32 8.19
N LEU A 380 -1.33 -22.33 8.38
CA LEU A 380 -0.26 -22.31 9.39
C LEU A 380 -0.63 -21.32 10.52
N PRO A 381 0.08 -21.33 11.66
CA PRO A 381 -0.20 -20.39 12.75
C PRO A 381 -0.29 -18.94 12.25
N GLY A 382 -1.19 -18.12 12.83
CA GLY A 382 -1.54 -16.81 12.25
C GLY A 382 -0.38 -15.83 12.05
N TRP A 383 0.72 -15.97 12.81
CA TRP A 383 1.93 -15.17 12.64
C TRP A 383 2.82 -15.63 11.46
N PHE A 384 2.56 -16.82 10.90
CA PHE A 384 3.45 -17.48 9.94
C PHE A 384 3.58 -16.71 8.64
N SER A 385 2.50 -16.20 8.05
CA SER A 385 2.52 -15.66 6.68
C SER A 385 3.53 -14.51 6.54
N GLU A 386 3.42 -13.49 7.39
CA GLU A 386 4.34 -12.34 7.38
C GLU A 386 5.75 -12.72 7.85
N ALA A 387 5.87 -13.66 8.81
CA ALA A 387 7.17 -14.17 9.21
C ALA A 387 7.87 -14.88 8.04
N HIS A 388 7.16 -15.75 7.31
CA HIS A 388 7.66 -16.49 6.16
C HIS A 388 8.20 -15.53 5.09
N ALA A 389 7.35 -14.61 4.62
CA ALA A 389 7.74 -13.63 3.62
C ALA A 389 8.91 -12.75 4.10
N GLY A 390 8.85 -12.27 5.34
CA GLY A 390 9.88 -11.42 5.93
C GLY A 390 11.23 -12.12 6.12
N TRP A 391 11.24 -13.45 6.30
CA TRP A 391 12.46 -14.23 6.38
C TRP A 391 13.14 -14.35 5.01
N PHE A 392 12.38 -14.67 3.96
CA PHE A 392 12.90 -14.75 2.60
C PHE A 392 13.30 -13.40 2.03
N GLN A 393 12.54 -12.34 2.30
CA GLN A 393 12.93 -10.95 2.05
C GLN A 393 14.36 -10.68 2.55
N ARG A 394 14.65 -11.08 3.79
CA ARG A 394 15.96 -10.83 4.38
C ARG A 394 17.05 -11.70 3.76
N LYS A 395 16.78 -12.98 3.50
CA LYS A 395 17.71 -13.88 2.79
C LYS A 395 18.13 -13.28 1.45
N ILE A 396 17.16 -12.76 0.69
CA ILE A 396 17.43 -12.04 -0.56
C ILE A 396 18.26 -10.79 -0.30
N GLY A 397 17.88 -9.94 0.65
CA GLY A 397 18.65 -8.74 0.98
C GLY A 397 20.10 -9.05 1.32
N ARG A 398 20.35 -10.10 2.11
CA ARG A 398 21.70 -10.59 2.44
C ARG A 398 22.45 -11.02 1.17
N ASP A 399 21.84 -11.90 0.37
CA ASP A 399 22.48 -12.47 -0.83
C ASP A 399 22.76 -11.42 -1.91
N MET A 400 22.00 -10.32 -1.90
CA MET A 400 22.17 -9.17 -2.78
C MET A 400 23.05 -8.06 -2.19
N GLY A 401 23.52 -8.21 -0.94
CA GLY A 401 24.48 -7.30 -0.31
C GLY A 401 23.91 -6.03 0.31
N PHE A 402 22.59 -5.95 0.52
CA PHE A 402 21.92 -4.79 1.15
C PHE A 402 21.13 -5.13 2.44
N GLY A 403 21.14 -6.39 2.86
CA GLY A 403 20.47 -6.88 4.07
C GLY A 403 21.40 -7.08 5.26
N GLN A 404 20.82 -7.39 6.42
CA GLN A 404 21.56 -7.71 7.65
C GLN A 404 22.33 -9.04 7.53
N GLY A 405 23.39 -9.17 8.34
CA GLY A 405 24.17 -10.40 8.48
C GLY A 405 23.37 -11.59 9.03
N TRP A 406 23.92 -12.79 8.89
CA TRP A 406 23.31 -14.07 9.26
C TRP A 406 24.10 -14.75 10.39
N PRO A 407 23.48 -15.48 11.35
CA PRO A 407 22.03 -15.71 11.53
C PRO A 407 21.26 -14.45 11.94
N TYR A 408 19.94 -14.42 11.72
CA TYR A 408 19.14 -13.26 12.08
C TYR A 408 18.99 -13.14 13.59
N HIS A 409 19.66 -12.15 14.14
CA HIS A 409 19.44 -11.65 15.49
C HIS A 409 19.45 -10.12 15.42
N SER A 410 18.26 -9.53 15.30
CA SER A 410 18.14 -8.08 15.13
C SER A 410 18.50 -7.37 16.45
N PRO A 411 19.10 -6.16 16.39
CA PRO A 411 19.27 -5.34 17.58
C PRO A 411 17.94 -5.00 18.28
N GLY A 412 16.84 -4.95 17.53
CA GLY A 412 15.49 -4.73 18.04
C GLY A 412 15.03 -5.89 18.93
N LEU A 413 15.13 -7.12 18.44
CA LEU A 413 14.86 -8.34 19.20
C LEU A 413 15.73 -8.42 20.45
N ALA A 414 17.04 -8.19 20.29
CA ALA A 414 18.00 -8.23 21.40
C ALA A 414 17.64 -7.27 22.54
N LYS A 415 17.02 -6.12 22.20
CA LYS A 415 16.59 -5.12 23.17
C LYS A 415 15.22 -5.44 23.76
N ALA A 416 14.27 -5.87 22.93
CA ALA A 416 12.88 -6.05 23.31
C ALA A 416 12.61 -7.39 24.01
N ASP A 417 13.33 -8.44 23.62
CA ASP A 417 13.21 -9.79 24.18
C ASP A 417 14.60 -10.48 24.28
N PRO A 418 15.49 -10.00 25.17
CA PRO A 418 16.86 -10.49 25.29
C PRO A 418 16.97 -11.97 25.69
N LEU A 419 15.93 -12.52 26.31
CA LEU A 419 15.85 -13.93 26.72
C LEU A 419 15.01 -14.77 25.74
N LEU A 420 14.43 -14.13 24.71
CA LEU A 420 13.62 -14.75 23.67
C LEU A 420 12.39 -15.48 24.22
N ASN A 421 11.87 -15.05 25.38
CA ASN A 421 10.76 -15.68 26.10
C ASN A 421 9.58 -14.73 26.37
N ALA A 422 9.58 -13.52 25.79
CA ALA A 422 8.51 -12.53 25.99
C ALA A 422 7.24 -12.83 25.18
N VAL A 423 7.36 -13.60 24.09
CA VAL A 423 6.23 -13.97 23.22
C VAL A 423 6.11 -15.48 23.12
N ASP A 424 4.95 -16.04 23.44
CA ASP A 424 4.64 -17.44 23.19
C ASP A 424 4.10 -17.60 21.76
N LEU A 425 4.83 -18.29 20.87
CA LEU A 425 4.39 -18.49 19.48
C LEU A 425 3.12 -19.35 19.37
N ALA A 426 2.77 -20.13 20.40
CA ALA A 426 1.50 -20.86 20.44
C ALA A 426 0.31 -19.94 20.73
N ASN A 427 0.56 -18.78 21.38
CA ASN A 427 -0.47 -17.89 21.93
C ASN A 427 -0.08 -16.41 21.75
N VAL A 428 0.19 -16.00 20.52
CA VAL A 428 0.59 -14.62 20.20
C VAL A 428 -0.58 -13.67 20.46
N LYS A 429 -0.35 -12.65 21.31
CA LYS A 429 -1.37 -11.63 21.61
C LYS A 429 -1.30 -10.47 20.62
N ASP A 430 -2.37 -9.69 20.58
CA ASP A 430 -2.41 -8.43 19.84
C ASP A 430 -1.25 -7.52 20.25
N GLY A 431 -0.62 -6.88 19.26
CA GLY A 431 0.59 -6.06 19.46
C GLY A 431 1.89 -6.85 19.62
N GLN A 432 1.87 -8.19 19.69
CA GLN A 432 3.10 -9.01 19.77
C GLN A 432 3.58 -9.57 18.44
N MET A 433 2.82 -9.38 17.34
CA MET A 433 3.12 -9.97 16.03
C MET A 433 4.53 -9.67 15.52
N GLY A 434 4.98 -8.40 15.62
CA GLY A 434 6.32 -8.03 15.19
C GLY A 434 7.42 -8.83 15.90
N LEU A 435 7.32 -8.96 17.24
CA LEU A 435 8.25 -9.77 18.03
C LEU A 435 8.13 -11.26 17.72
N ALA A 436 6.92 -11.77 17.46
CA ALA A 436 6.71 -13.14 17.02
C ALA A 436 7.44 -13.44 15.71
N TRP A 437 7.39 -12.52 14.74
CA TRP A 437 8.11 -12.66 13.47
C TRP A 437 9.62 -12.67 13.67
N GLU A 438 10.18 -11.72 14.44
CA GLU A 438 11.63 -11.66 14.68
C GLU A 438 12.15 -12.93 15.37
N LYS A 439 11.39 -13.45 16.33
CA LYS A 439 11.69 -14.70 17.01
C LYS A 439 11.63 -15.90 16.07
N ALA A 440 10.61 -15.99 15.22
CA ALA A 440 10.51 -17.04 14.21
C ALA A 440 11.71 -17.01 13.26
N TRP A 441 12.14 -15.82 12.81
CA TRP A 441 13.33 -15.67 11.95
C TRP A 441 14.60 -16.18 12.61
N LEU A 442 14.80 -15.90 13.90
CA LEU A 442 15.94 -16.43 14.65
C LEU A 442 15.90 -17.95 14.74
N ILE A 443 14.76 -18.52 15.15
CA ILE A 443 14.60 -19.98 15.29
C ILE A 443 14.83 -20.67 13.93
N TRP A 444 14.22 -20.15 12.86
CA TRP A 444 14.43 -20.68 11.51
C TRP A 444 15.88 -20.52 11.03
N SER A 445 16.59 -19.46 11.45
CA SER A 445 18.01 -19.30 11.13
C SER A 445 18.88 -20.37 11.83
N ILE A 446 18.51 -20.78 13.05
CA ILE A 446 19.16 -21.89 13.77
C ILE A 446 18.91 -23.20 13.02
N LEU A 447 17.67 -23.45 12.58
CA LEU A 447 17.33 -24.63 11.79
C LEU A 447 18.06 -24.64 10.43
N ASP A 448 18.17 -23.49 9.75
CA ASP A 448 18.94 -23.34 8.50
C ASP A 448 20.42 -23.67 8.70
N ALA A 449 21.01 -23.19 9.80
CA ALA A 449 22.41 -23.46 10.12
C ALA A 449 22.67 -24.93 10.45
N ARG A 450 21.69 -25.61 11.05
CA ARG A 450 21.80 -27.03 11.45
C ARG A 450 21.55 -27.99 10.29
N TYR A 451 20.48 -27.76 9.54
CA TYR A 451 19.98 -28.71 8.54
C TYR A 451 20.31 -28.31 7.10
N GLY A 452 20.81 -27.09 6.87
CA GLY A 452 21.09 -26.55 5.54
C GLY A 452 19.84 -25.99 4.86
N ALA A 453 20.01 -25.09 3.89
CA ALA A 453 18.92 -24.26 3.34
C ALA A 453 17.74 -24.99 2.69
N ASP A 454 17.84 -26.31 2.48
CA ASP A 454 16.78 -27.12 1.88
C ASP A 454 15.76 -27.67 2.89
N TRP A 455 16.00 -27.53 4.20
CA TRP A 455 15.10 -28.03 5.25
C TRP A 455 13.71 -27.41 5.15
N TYR A 456 13.64 -26.10 4.88
CA TYR A 456 12.39 -25.34 4.86
C TYR A 456 11.47 -25.73 3.70
N PRO A 457 11.91 -25.74 2.42
CA PRO A 457 11.06 -26.22 1.33
C PRO A 457 10.70 -27.71 1.48
N LYS A 458 11.60 -28.55 2.04
CA LYS A 458 11.27 -29.95 2.35
C LYS A 458 10.15 -30.07 3.38
N TRP A 459 10.20 -29.26 4.43
CA TRP A 459 9.15 -29.19 5.44
C TRP A 459 7.81 -28.74 4.85
N LEU A 460 7.78 -27.68 4.04
CA LEU A 460 6.55 -27.26 3.36
C LEU A 460 5.99 -28.35 2.45
N GLY A 461 6.85 -29.07 1.71
CA GLY A 461 6.43 -30.24 0.93
C GLY A 461 5.88 -31.38 1.80
N HIS A 462 6.47 -31.60 2.98
CA HIS A 462 5.96 -32.58 3.94
C HIS A 462 4.57 -32.23 4.47
N VAL A 463 4.37 -30.98 4.88
CA VAL A 463 3.06 -30.46 5.30
C VAL A 463 2.02 -30.67 4.19
N HIS A 464 2.37 -30.33 2.95
CA HIS A 464 1.48 -30.52 1.81
C HIS A 464 1.12 -32.00 1.60
N ARG A 465 2.09 -32.93 1.60
CA ARG A 465 1.80 -34.37 1.46
C ARG A 465 1.00 -34.96 2.62
N LYS A 466 1.24 -34.48 3.85
CA LYS A 466 0.63 -35.04 5.06
C LYS A 466 -0.81 -34.58 5.25
N TYR A 467 -1.09 -33.30 5.03
CA TYR A 467 -2.38 -32.70 5.34
C TYR A 467 -3.24 -32.47 4.09
N ASN A 468 -2.67 -31.87 3.05
CA ASN A 468 -3.31 -31.55 1.77
C ASN A 468 -4.76 -31.02 1.88
N ASP A 469 -4.99 -30.13 2.84
CA ASP A 469 -6.28 -29.49 3.09
C ASP A 469 -6.05 -28.01 3.40
N PRO A 470 -6.17 -27.12 2.40
CA PRO A 470 -5.96 -25.68 2.56
C PRO A 470 -6.89 -25.02 3.59
N GLN A 471 -8.04 -25.64 3.89
CA GLN A 471 -9.01 -25.12 4.87
C GLN A 471 -8.70 -25.54 6.31
N ARG A 472 -7.82 -26.53 6.49
CA ARG A 472 -7.35 -26.96 7.81
C ARG A 472 -6.28 -26.01 8.31
N SER A 473 -6.35 -25.57 9.56
CA SER A 473 -5.25 -24.87 10.24
C SER A 473 -4.52 -25.81 11.19
N LEU A 474 -3.19 -25.79 11.17
CA LEU A 474 -2.38 -26.56 12.13
C LEU A 474 -2.40 -25.90 13.51
N SER A 475 -2.52 -26.72 14.55
CA SER A 475 -2.10 -26.31 15.90
C SER A 475 -0.58 -26.12 15.97
N MET A 476 -0.11 -25.44 17.01
CA MET A 476 1.33 -25.26 17.23
C MET A 476 2.07 -26.60 17.40
N ASP A 477 1.43 -27.56 18.07
CA ASP A 477 1.96 -28.91 18.24
C ASP A 477 2.07 -29.65 16.89
N GLU A 478 1.06 -29.57 16.03
CA GLU A 478 1.13 -30.17 14.69
C GLU A 478 2.17 -29.49 13.79
N TYR A 479 2.30 -28.16 13.90
CA TYR A 479 3.37 -27.43 13.24
C TYR A 479 4.74 -27.99 13.67
N LEU A 480 4.99 -28.12 14.98
CA LEU A 480 6.28 -28.58 15.49
C LEU A 480 6.55 -30.04 15.16
N ALA A 481 5.52 -30.89 15.23
CA ALA A 481 5.61 -32.28 14.81
C ALA A 481 5.95 -32.39 13.32
N SER A 482 5.31 -31.59 12.46
CA SER A 482 5.59 -31.60 11.02
C SER A 482 7.02 -31.14 10.69
N VAL A 483 7.54 -30.12 11.39
CA VAL A 483 8.95 -29.72 11.26
C VAL A 483 9.86 -30.87 11.70
N SER A 484 9.59 -31.45 12.87
CA SER A 484 10.39 -32.53 13.44
C SER A 484 10.47 -33.74 12.52
N GLU A 485 9.33 -34.20 12.01
CA GLU A 485 9.23 -35.29 11.03
C GLU A 485 10.02 -35.01 9.75
N SER A 486 10.05 -33.76 9.28
CA SER A 486 10.75 -33.37 8.06
C SER A 486 12.28 -33.32 8.21
N VAL A 487 12.78 -33.03 9.42
CA VAL A 487 14.22 -32.93 9.71
C VAL A 487 14.79 -34.15 10.43
N GLY A 488 13.93 -35.05 10.94
CA GLY A 488 14.32 -36.29 11.62
C GLY A 488 14.71 -36.14 13.09
N GLU A 489 14.47 -34.99 13.72
CA GLU A 489 14.74 -34.70 15.13
C GLU A 489 13.58 -33.94 15.76
N ASP A 490 13.26 -34.18 17.03
CA ASP A 490 12.24 -33.44 17.77
C ASP A 490 12.73 -31.99 18.01
N VAL A 491 12.12 -31.02 17.31
CA VAL A 491 12.49 -29.60 17.41
C VAL A 491 11.75 -28.86 18.54
N ALA A 492 10.72 -29.48 19.13
CA ALA A 492 9.99 -28.92 20.26
C ALA A 492 10.88 -28.40 21.42
N PRO A 493 12.00 -29.05 21.83
CA PRO A 493 12.85 -28.54 22.90
C PRO A 493 13.48 -27.17 22.56
N LEU A 494 13.75 -26.90 21.28
CA LEU A 494 14.28 -25.60 20.84
C LEU A 494 13.23 -24.49 21.03
N PHE A 495 11.98 -24.77 20.64
CA PHE A 495 10.90 -23.80 20.75
C PHE A 495 10.52 -23.53 22.21
N GLU A 496 10.48 -24.56 23.06
CA GLU A 496 10.28 -24.42 24.50
C GLU A 496 11.42 -23.67 25.20
N ARG A 497 12.67 -23.89 24.78
CA ARG A 497 13.82 -23.15 25.31
C ARG A 497 13.66 -21.65 25.10
N PHE A 498 13.03 -21.28 23.99
CA PHE A 498 12.61 -19.92 23.72
C PHE A 498 11.16 -19.70 24.15
N GLY A 499 10.65 -20.28 25.23
CA GLY A 499 9.36 -19.93 25.83
C GLY A 499 8.11 -20.11 24.97
N THR A 500 8.14 -20.97 23.94
CA THR A 500 6.91 -21.38 23.23
C THR A 500 6.25 -22.52 24.00
N THR A 501 4.94 -22.44 24.23
CA THR A 501 4.18 -23.51 24.87
C THR A 501 4.06 -24.70 23.91
N VAL A 502 4.43 -25.89 24.37
CA VAL A 502 4.32 -27.15 23.63
C VAL A 502 3.61 -28.18 24.50
N THR A 503 2.62 -28.87 23.95
CA THR A 503 1.84 -29.85 24.73
C THR A 503 2.10 -31.30 24.33
N THR A 504 2.73 -31.55 23.19
CA THR A 504 3.05 -32.89 22.70
C THR A 504 4.47 -32.99 22.17
N ARG A 505 5.03 -34.20 22.22
CA ARG A 505 6.37 -34.53 21.73
C ARG A 505 6.30 -35.57 20.66
N THR A 506 7.22 -35.49 19.70
CA THR A 506 7.44 -36.59 18.77
C THR A 506 8.27 -37.68 19.44
N GLU A 507 8.23 -38.90 18.89
CA GLU A 507 9.10 -40.01 19.33
C GLU A 507 10.53 -39.90 18.77
N LEU A 508 10.82 -38.83 18.03
CA LEU A 508 12.13 -38.58 17.43
C LEU A 508 13.16 -38.16 18.49
N PRO A 509 14.45 -38.38 18.25
CA PRO A 509 15.49 -37.91 19.15
C PRO A 509 15.44 -36.38 19.29
N PRO A 510 15.59 -35.82 20.50
CA PRO A 510 15.53 -34.38 20.72
C PRO A 510 16.69 -33.67 20.03
N ILE A 511 16.41 -32.47 19.51
CA ILE A 511 17.42 -31.59 18.93
C ILE A 511 18.57 -31.35 19.93
N GLY A 512 19.78 -31.75 19.52
CA GLY A 512 20.97 -31.69 20.36
C GLY A 512 21.60 -30.29 20.43
N ALA A 513 22.48 -30.07 21.42
CA ALA A 513 23.08 -28.77 21.75
C ALA A 513 24.15 -28.21 20.76
N LYS A 514 24.16 -28.64 19.50
CA LYS A 514 25.14 -28.16 18.51
C LYS A 514 24.74 -26.84 17.88
#